data_AF-A0A9P1EWW9-F1
#
_entry.id   AF-A0A9P1EWW9-F1
#
_cell.length_a   1.000
_cell.length_b   1.000
_cell.length_c   1.000
_cell.angle_alpha   90.00
_cell.angle_beta   90.00
_cell.angle_gamma   90.00
#
_symmetry.space_group_name_H-M   'P 1'
#
loop_
_entity.id
_entity.type
_entity.pdbx_description
1 polymer ?
#
loop_
_entity_poly.entity_id
_entity_poly.type
_entity_poly.pdbx_seq_one_letter_code
_entity_poly.pdbx_strand_id
1 'polypeptide(L)'
;MLLFVLPLLLLTTAHADAEVIVSVTPKAVAHLFKKEISSLHKSLLRLEPSAFRAKYLGLDVTIDKFQVVDLKMPRITYETSPASSFITFKLLGGSARVIGQYSAVYKTKREGQFEMSLEHFHLAIPVQRTGLLKFTPSSDSCTLEVDETMISLTPALPEQISVKIKNDLLEQLRRDSCARANAFFSKLNSQLNNFVESTDITQGGHPSHIAVDLQLQSASIEDDSAVHVEITESVINAELSKLFSSANTRFLWNDVPEIKALLKNCDSAECRLLEDGDLASSFFDRPSVKINSDDSASVRLPLSTVLTTSNGKELFRIQSELHLDLEDILVEQPEQGAIAWSAKFRVKKVDIQKTTSSRSIQKFMAKLESWIGENKSFIENLLSFYLRGNLPIQLRSPITWSHRLHARPDSSSSSVRLQLHPHFSPSLLV
;
A
#
# COMPACT_ATOMS: atom_id res chain seq x y z
N MET A 1 -33.97 31.87 14.94
CA MET A 1 -33.61 30.47 15.27
C MET A 1 -33.31 29.69 13.99
N LEU A 2 -32.36 30.18 13.17
CA LEU A 2 -32.02 29.58 11.87
C LEU A 2 -30.59 30.00 11.42
N LEU A 3 -29.68 30.23 12.37
CA LEU A 3 -28.33 30.74 12.10
C LEU A 3 -27.21 30.01 12.86
N PHE A 4 -27.51 28.87 13.50
CA PHE A 4 -26.53 28.09 14.27
C PHE A 4 -26.23 26.69 13.71
N VAL A 5 -26.75 26.35 12.52
CA VAL A 5 -26.52 25.01 11.91
C VAL A 5 -25.35 25.03 10.90
N LEU A 6 -24.84 26.21 10.51
CA LEU A 6 -23.86 26.30 9.43
C LEU A 6 -22.36 26.13 9.78
N PRO A 7 -21.88 26.10 11.04
CA PRO A 7 -20.48 25.75 11.30
C PRO A 7 -20.26 24.29 11.73
N LEU A 8 -21.30 23.46 11.89
CA LEU A 8 -21.12 22.05 12.29
C LEU A 8 -20.83 21.08 11.11
N LEU A 9 -20.83 21.57 9.87
CA LEU A 9 -20.50 20.80 8.65
C LEU A 9 -19.06 21.00 8.16
N LEU A 10 -18.19 21.65 8.95
CA LEU A 10 -16.81 21.97 8.58
C LEU A 10 -15.75 21.28 9.47
N LEU A 11 -16.11 20.16 10.10
CA LEU A 11 -15.19 19.32 10.89
C LEU A 11 -15.08 17.91 10.29
N THR A 12 -14.93 17.81 8.96
CA THR A 12 -14.21 16.68 8.37
C THR A 12 -12.76 17.13 8.24
N THR A 13 -11.90 16.57 9.07
CA THR A 13 -10.45 16.72 8.98
C THR A 13 -9.99 16.58 7.53
N ALA A 14 -9.41 17.64 6.99
CA ALA A 14 -8.91 17.71 5.63
C ALA A 14 -7.90 16.58 5.32
N HIS A 15 -8.35 15.55 4.59
CA HIS A 15 -7.55 14.66 3.73
C HIS A 15 -8.40 14.35 2.48
N ALA A 16 -9.02 15.38 1.88
CA ALA A 16 -10.05 15.23 0.84
C ALA A 16 -9.50 15.01 -0.59
N ASP A 17 -8.17 14.99 -0.79
CA ASP A 17 -7.56 14.92 -2.12
C ASP A 17 -6.70 13.66 -2.34
N ALA A 18 -6.86 12.63 -1.51
CA ALA A 18 -6.16 11.36 -1.71
C ALA A 18 -6.84 10.53 -2.81
N GLU A 19 -6.09 10.18 -3.84
CA GLU A 19 -6.54 9.44 -5.02
C GLU A 19 -6.27 7.93 -4.91
N VAL A 20 -5.28 7.56 -4.10
CA VAL A 20 -5.05 6.19 -3.68
C VAL A 20 -4.89 6.18 -2.17
N ILE A 21 -5.60 5.30 -1.47
CA ILE A 21 -5.45 5.13 -0.02
C ILE A 21 -4.90 3.74 0.26
N VAL A 22 -3.71 3.65 0.84
CA VAL A 22 -3.11 2.39 1.28
C VAL A 22 -3.24 2.29 2.80
N SER A 23 -4.16 1.47 3.27
CA SER A 23 -4.39 1.25 4.70
C SER A 23 -3.67 -0.01 5.20
N VAL A 24 -2.88 0.14 6.25
CA VAL A 24 -2.07 -0.95 6.83
C VAL A 24 -2.49 -1.17 8.28
N THR A 25 -2.61 -2.44 8.67
CA THR A 25 -2.94 -2.87 10.03
C THR A 25 -1.69 -2.99 10.91
N PRO A 26 -1.82 -3.02 12.26
CA PRO A 26 -0.67 -3.19 13.17
C PRO A 26 0.19 -4.40 12.85
N LYS A 27 -0.46 -5.54 12.66
CA LYS A 27 0.24 -6.79 12.39
C LYS A 27 0.88 -6.75 11.03
N ALA A 28 0.24 -6.11 10.03
CA ALA A 28 0.84 -5.91 8.72
C ALA A 28 2.08 -5.01 8.80
N VAL A 29 2.07 -3.90 9.55
CA VAL A 29 3.29 -3.10 9.81
C VAL A 29 4.36 -3.94 10.50
N ALA A 30 4.03 -4.61 11.61
CA ALA A 30 4.99 -5.44 12.34
C ALA A 30 5.57 -6.56 11.46
N HIS A 31 4.77 -7.07 10.52
CA HIS A 31 5.20 -8.08 9.57
C HIS A 31 6.10 -7.48 8.48
N LEU A 32 5.64 -6.44 7.78
CA LEU A 32 6.37 -5.71 6.74
C LEU A 32 7.76 -5.29 7.21
N PHE A 33 7.89 -4.93 8.49
CA PHE A 33 9.14 -4.49 9.12
C PHE A 33 9.76 -5.52 10.08
N LYS A 34 9.37 -6.80 10.00
CA LYS A 34 9.86 -7.86 10.87
C LYS A 34 11.39 -7.99 10.80
N LYS A 35 11.98 -7.78 9.62
CA LYS A 35 13.44 -7.85 9.41
C LYS A 35 14.16 -6.69 10.09
N GLU A 36 13.58 -5.50 10.07
CA GLU A 36 14.06 -4.28 10.71
C GLU A 36 13.95 -4.38 12.23
N ILE A 37 12.81 -4.87 12.74
CA ILE A 37 12.61 -5.19 14.16
C ILE A 37 13.64 -6.24 14.61
N SER A 38 13.90 -7.26 13.79
CA SER A 38 14.94 -8.26 14.06
C SER A 38 16.36 -7.67 14.01
N SER A 39 16.59 -6.66 13.17
CA SER A 39 17.86 -5.92 13.16
C SER A 39 18.01 -5.04 14.40
N LEU A 40 16.93 -4.44 14.88
CA LEU A 40 16.91 -3.69 16.14
C LEU A 40 17.23 -4.65 17.31
N HIS A 41 16.64 -5.84 17.34
CA HIS A 41 16.98 -6.88 18.31
C HIS A 41 18.48 -7.16 18.37
N LYS A 42 19.10 -7.44 17.22
CA LYS A 42 20.55 -7.70 17.16
C LYS A 42 21.39 -6.49 17.61
N SER A 43 20.91 -5.27 17.36
CA SER A 43 21.55 -4.04 17.81
C SER A 43 21.45 -3.87 19.33
N LEU A 44 20.29 -4.17 19.92
CA LEU A 44 20.06 -4.12 21.37
C LEU A 44 20.82 -5.21 22.14
N LEU A 45 20.99 -6.40 21.56
CA LEU A 45 21.84 -7.44 22.15
C LEU A 45 23.32 -7.05 22.22
N ARG A 46 23.78 -6.22 21.28
CA ARG A 46 25.16 -5.74 21.20
C ARG A 46 25.32 -4.34 21.80
N LEU A 47 24.36 -3.91 22.62
CA LEU A 47 24.44 -2.62 23.26
C LEU A 47 25.63 -2.63 24.23
N GLU A 48 26.51 -1.66 24.07
CA GLU A 48 27.44 -1.23 25.11
C GLU A 48 26.87 0.06 25.71
N PRO A 49 26.10 -0.01 26.81
CA PRO A 49 25.65 1.18 27.53
C PRO A 49 26.82 2.12 27.86
N SER A 50 26.54 3.42 27.86
CA SER A 50 27.54 4.43 28.23
C SER A 50 27.94 4.30 29.70
N ALA A 51 29.21 4.57 30.01
CA ALA A 51 29.70 4.49 31.39
C ALA A 51 28.89 5.40 32.33
N PHE A 52 28.41 4.85 33.43
CA PHE A 52 27.69 5.56 34.46
C PHE A 52 28.67 6.20 35.44
N ARG A 53 28.48 7.47 35.78
CA ARG A 53 29.29 8.21 36.75
C ARG A 53 28.41 9.06 37.63
N ALA A 54 28.51 8.89 38.93
CA ALA A 54 27.72 9.63 39.90
C ALA A 54 28.51 9.87 41.20
N LYS A 55 28.09 10.87 41.96
CA LYS A 55 28.66 11.19 43.27
C LYS A 55 27.59 11.11 44.34
N TYR A 56 27.77 10.22 45.30
CA TYR A 56 26.83 10.03 46.42
C TYR A 56 27.54 10.21 47.74
N LEU A 57 27.13 11.21 48.53
CA LEU A 57 27.67 11.44 49.88
C LEU A 57 29.22 11.52 49.90
N GLY A 58 29.81 12.08 48.83
CA GLY A 58 31.25 12.18 48.65
C GLY A 58 31.93 10.99 47.97
N LEU A 59 31.24 9.85 47.80
CA LEU A 59 31.72 8.67 47.08
C LEU A 59 31.52 8.86 45.57
N ASP A 60 32.60 8.89 44.81
CA ASP A 60 32.59 8.93 43.35
C ASP A 60 32.45 7.49 42.83
N VAL A 61 31.29 7.17 42.25
CA VAL A 61 30.96 5.83 41.73
C VAL A 61 31.00 5.88 40.21
N THR A 62 31.71 4.93 39.61
CA THR A 62 31.74 4.67 38.18
C THR A 62 31.29 3.23 37.94
N ILE A 63 30.42 3.02 36.95
CA ILE A 63 30.07 1.69 36.45
C ILE A 63 30.33 1.71 34.94
N ASP A 64 31.13 0.78 34.45
CA ASP A 64 31.54 0.71 33.06
C ASP A 64 31.59 -0.75 32.56
N LYS A 65 32.02 -0.91 31.31
CA LYS A 65 32.14 -2.21 30.61
C LYS A 65 30.84 -3.02 30.69
N PHE A 66 29.73 -2.32 30.47
CA PHE A 66 28.42 -2.93 30.46
C PHE A 66 28.30 -3.98 29.35
N GLN A 67 27.67 -5.11 29.66
CA GLN A 67 27.31 -6.15 28.69
C GLN A 67 25.88 -6.61 28.96
N VAL A 68 25.07 -6.66 27.91
CA VAL A 68 23.74 -7.26 27.95
C VAL A 68 23.88 -8.75 27.64
N VAL A 69 23.54 -9.62 28.59
CA VAL A 69 23.81 -11.06 28.49
C VAL A 69 22.55 -11.89 28.22
N ASP A 70 21.42 -11.55 28.83
CA ASP A 70 20.15 -12.29 28.69
C ASP A 70 19.01 -11.34 28.32
N LEU A 71 18.92 -10.93 27.04
CA LEU A 71 17.83 -10.09 26.54
C LEU A 71 16.72 -10.96 25.94
N LYS A 72 15.54 -10.90 26.54
CA LYS A 72 14.28 -11.38 25.96
C LYS A 72 13.56 -10.21 25.32
N MET A 73 13.27 -10.33 24.02
CA MET A 73 12.61 -9.25 23.29
C MET A 73 11.16 -9.04 23.77
N PRO A 74 10.76 -7.77 23.94
CA PRO A 74 9.38 -7.43 24.22
C PRO A 74 8.48 -7.66 23.00
N ARG A 75 7.20 -7.90 23.24
CA ARG A 75 6.17 -7.98 22.21
C ARG A 75 5.80 -6.56 21.76
N ILE A 76 5.72 -6.33 20.45
CA ILE A 76 5.30 -5.04 19.89
C ILE A 76 3.78 -5.01 19.76
N THR A 77 3.17 -3.94 20.26
CA THR A 77 1.77 -3.57 20.08
C THR A 77 1.69 -2.06 19.81
N TYR A 78 0.51 -1.55 19.47
CA TYR A 78 0.27 -0.11 19.48
C TYR A 78 -1.11 0.21 20.02
N GLU A 79 -1.32 1.49 20.34
CA GLU A 79 -2.63 2.08 20.59
C GLU A 79 -2.86 3.27 19.66
N THR A 80 -4.02 3.30 19.00
CA THR A 80 -4.52 4.42 18.21
C THR A 80 -5.74 5.01 18.90
N SER A 81 -5.88 6.33 18.87
CA SER A 81 -7.16 6.98 19.18
C SER A 81 -7.81 7.40 17.86
N PRO A 82 -9.07 7.04 17.59
CA PRO A 82 -9.76 7.40 16.33
C PRO A 82 -9.77 8.90 16.02
N ALA A 83 -9.61 9.73 17.04
CA ALA A 83 -9.63 11.19 16.94
C ALA A 83 -8.24 11.84 17.01
N SER A 84 -7.14 11.07 17.17
CA SER A 84 -5.80 11.63 17.32
C SER A 84 -4.86 11.18 16.20
N SER A 85 -4.01 12.09 15.74
CA SER A 85 -2.86 11.78 14.89
C SER A 85 -1.71 11.13 15.65
N PHE A 86 -1.95 10.70 16.89
CA PHE A 86 -0.94 10.12 17.77
C PHE A 86 -1.15 8.61 17.87
N ILE A 87 -0.07 7.88 17.62
CA ILE A 87 0.01 6.44 17.78
C ILE A 87 1.00 6.17 18.89
N THR A 88 0.64 5.33 19.85
CA THR A 88 1.60 4.91 20.89
C THR A 88 2.04 3.50 20.59
N PHE A 89 3.29 3.34 20.13
CA PHE A 89 3.91 2.02 20.02
C PHE A 89 4.30 1.55 21.41
N LYS A 90 3.92 0.32 21.77
CA LYS A 90 4.25 -0.30 23.05
C LYS A 90 5.08 -1.55 22.81
N LEU A 91 6.20 -1.63 23.51
CA LEU A 91 7.00 -2.85 23.63
C LEU A 91 6.70 -3.41 25.02
N LEU A 92 6.10 -4.59 25.12
CA LEU A 92 5.59 -5.15 26.38
C LEU A 92 6.32 -6.43 26.78
N GLY A 93 6.67 -6.54 28.06
CA GLY A 93 7.12 -7.78 28.69
C GLY A 93 8.50 -8.28 28.26
N GLY A 94 9.43 -7.35 27.96
CA GLY A 94 10.83 -7.71 27.73
C GLY A 94 11.54 -8.05 29.05
N SER A 95 12.66 -8.75 28.99
CA SER A 95 13.55 -8.89 30.16
C SER A 95 15.00 -8.76 29.73
N ALA A 96 15.86 -8.24 30.60
CA ALA A 96 17.26 -8.03 30.29
C ALA A 96 18.12 -8.21 31.54
N ARG A 97 19.24 -8.90 31.40
CA ARG A 97 20.31 -8.92 32.40
C ARG A 97 21.53 -8.17 31.89
N VAL A 98 21.98 -7.21 32.67
CA VAL A 98 23.11 -6.32 32.38
C VAL A 98 24.18 -6.53 33.43
N ILE A 99 25.39 -6.85 32.98
CA ILE A 99 26.56 -6.99 33.85
C ILE A 99 27.57 -5.89 33.55
N GLY A 100 28.44 -5.57 34.50
CA GLY A 100 29.48 -4.57 34.32
C GLY A 100 30.52 -4.61 35.43
N GLN A 101 31.46 -3.66 35.37
CA GLN A 101 32.43 -3.43 36.42
C GLN A 101 32.11 -2.12 37.13
N TYR A 102 32.23 -2.09 38.45
CA TYR A 102 32.07 -0.86 39.21
C TYR A 102 33.34 -0.48 39.96
N SER A 103 33.55 0.82 40.13
CA SER A 103 34.59 1.43 40.94
C SER A 103 33.97 2.50 41.81
N ALA A 104 34.26 2.48 43.12
CA ALA A 104 33.82 3.49 44.07
C ALA A 104 35.02 4.11 44.79
N VAL A 105 35.16 5.42 44.70
CA VAL A 105 36.32 6.18 45.20
C VAL A 105 35.87 7.21 46.23
N TYR A 106 36.44 7.11 47.42
CA TYR A 106 36.33 8.16 48.43
C TYR A 106 37.76 8.54 48.87
N LYS A 107 38.25 7.90 49.93
CA LYS A 107 39.66 7.93 50.35
C LYS A 107 40.45 6.72 49.86
N THR A 108 39.75 5.59 49.67
CA THR A 108 40.27 4.36 49.09
C THR A 108 39.45 4.00 47.86
N LYS A 109 40.06 3.26 46.92
CA LYS A 109 39.39 2.73 45.72
C LYS A 109 38.86 1.34 46.03
N ARG A 110 37.57 1.11 45.76
CA ARG A 110 36.94 -0.21 45.75
C ARG A 110 36.53 -0.54 44.33
N GLU A 111 36.83 -1.74 43.88
CA GLU A 111 36.44 -2.24 42.56
C GLU A 111 35.70 -3.56 42.71
N GLY A 112 34.80 -3.83 41.78
CA GLY A 112 33.97 -5.03 41.84
C GLY A 112 33.09 -5.23 40.62
N GLN A 113 32.17 -6.19 40.75
CA GLN A 113 31.21 -6.54 39.72
C GLN A 113 29.86 -5.88 39.98
N PHE A 114 29.22 -5.49 38.90
CA PHE A 114 27.86 -4.95 38.87
C PHE A 114 26.98 -5.91 38.08
N GLU A 115 25.77 -6.14 38.60
CA GLU A 115 24.72 -6.86 37.89
C GLU A 115 23.38 -6.16 38.11
N MET A 116 22.61 -6.02 37.04
CA MET A 116 21.27 -5.47 37.05
C MET A 116 20.35 -6.38 36.24
N SER A 117 19.25 -6.79 36.84
CA SER A 117 18.21 -7.57 36.17
C SER A 117 16.95 -6.72 36.04
N LEU A 118 16.45 -6.64 34.81
CA LEU A 118 15.22 -5.96 34.41
C LEU A 118 14.21 -7.04 34.03
N GLU A 119 13.18 -7.22 34.84
CA GLU A 119 12.10 -8.17 34.60
C GLU A 119 10.85 -7.40 34.14
N HIS A 120 10.24 -7.88 33.06
CA HIS A 120 9.04 -7.30 32.45
C HIS A 120 9.13 -5.79 32.21
N PHE A 121 10.12 -5.35 31.43
CA PHE A 121 10.18 -3.95 31.01
C PHE A 121 9.19 -3.65 29.88
N HIS A 122 8.58 -2.47 29.96
CA HIS A 122 7.62 -1.92 29.02
C HIS A 122 8.11 -0.58 28.49
N LEU A 123 8.25 -0.43 27.18
CA LEU A 123 8.65 0.82 26.54
C LEU A 123 7.46 1.36 25.73
N ALA A 124 6.96 2.54 26.09
CA ALA A 124 5.93 3.23 25.32
C ALA A 124 6.54 4.41 24.56
N ILE A 125 6.34 4.42 23.24
CA ILE A 125 6.87 5.42 22.33
C ILE A 125 5.69 6.06 21.60
N PRO A 126 5.19 7.19 22.11
CA PRO A 126 4.22 8.00 21.39
C PRO A 126 4.87 8.63 20.16
N VAL A 127 4.25 8.44 19.01
CA VAL A 127 4.65 9.04 17.74
C VAL A 127 3.49 9.84 17.17
N GLN A 128 3.80 11.03 16.68
CA GLN A 128 2.87 11.85 15.93
C GLN A 128 3.01 11.53 14.44
N ARG A 129 1.88 11.30 13.77
CA ARG A 129 1.78 11.21 12.32
C ARG A 129 1.84 12.62 11.74
N THR A 130 2.92 12.94 11.02
CA THR A 130 3.10 14.26 10.38
C THR A 130 3.05 14.21 8.84
N GLY A 131 2.53 13.11 8.27
CA GLY A 131 2.34 12.92 6.82
C GLY A 131 2.13 11.45 6.46
N LEU A 132 2.25 11.13 5.16
CA LEU A 132 1.96 9.83 4.55
C LEU A 132 2.51 8.64 5.33
N LEU A 133 3.77 8.68 5.76
CA LEU A 133 4.36 7.66 6.63
C LEU A 133 5.45 8.24 7.56
N LYS A 134 5.32 9.52 7.93
CA LYS A 134 6.31 10.17 8.79
C LYS A 134 5.89 10.06 10.25
N PHE A 135 6.49 9.11 10.96
CA PHE A 135 6.41 9.02 12.41
C PHE A 135 7.40 9.99 13.02
N THR A 136 6.88 11.03 13.67
CA THR A 136 7.71 11.93 14.48
C THR A 136 7.58 11.48 15.93
N PRO A 137 8.57 10.79 16.49
CA PRO A 137 8.49 10.34 17.87
C PRO A 137 8.46 11.56 18.79
N SER A 138 7.56 11.56 19.75
CA SER A 138 7.55 12.53 20.83
C SER A 138 8.54 12.05 21.89
N SER A 139 9.81 12.39 21.69
CA SER A 139 10.91 12.00 22.57
C SER A 139 10.63 12.26 24.05
N ASP A 140 9.91 13.34 24.33
CA ASP A 140 9.68 13.86 25.68
C ASP A 140 8.61 13.07 26.43
N SER A 141 7.79 12.29 25.71
CA SER A 141 6.72 11.46 26.27
C SER A 141 6.99 9.95 26.16
N CYS A 142 8.20 9.57 25.75
CA CYS A 142 8.66 8.18 25.79
C CYS A 142 8.89 7.71 27.24
N THR A 143 8.28 6.58 27.59
CA THR A 143 8.37 5.99 28.93
C THR A 143 8.99 4.60 28.89
N LEU A 144 9.80 4.30 29.91
CA LEU A 144 10.30 2.96 30.20
C LEU A 144 9.84 2.62 31.61
N GLU A 145 8.96 1.64 31.72
CA GLU A 145 8.50 1.08 32.99
C GLU A 145 9.13 -0.30 33.16
N VAL A 146 9.52 -0.64 34.37
CA VAL A 146 10.11 -1.96 34.68
C VAL A 146 9.43 -2.46 35.93
N ASP A 147 8.71 -3.58 35.81
CA ASP A 147 7.90 -4.12 36.90
C ASP A 147 8.80 -4.53 38.07
N GLU A 148 9.90 -5.21 37.76
CA GLU A 148 10.87 -5.67 38.76
C GLU A 148 12.31 -5.35 38.34
N THR A 149 13.04 -4.71 39.24
CA THR A 149 14.46 -4.37 39.02
C THR A 149 15.30 -4.73 40.22
N MET A 150 16.28 -5.60 39.99
CA MET A 150 17.26 -6.02 40.97
C MET A 150 18.64 -5.47 40.60
N ILE A 151 19.37 -4.94 41.58
CA ILE A 151 20.76 -4.50 41.43
C ILE A 151 21.63 -5.24 42.45
N SER A 152 22.78 -5.73 42.00
CA SER A 152 23.79 -6.36 42.84
C SER A 152 25.14 -5.72 42.56
N LEU A 153 25.83 -5.33 43.63
CA LEU A 153 27.18 -4.80 43.62
C LEU A 153 28.03 -5.73 44.49
N THR A 154 29.10 -6.28 43.93
CA THR A 154 30.00 -7.19 44.66
C THR A 154 31.42 -6.64 44.61
N PRO A 155 31.98 -6.12 45.72
CA PRO A 155 31.43 -6.11 47.08
C PRO A 155 30.25 -5.14 47.26
N ALA A 156 29.41 -5.36 48.28
CA ALA A 156 28.21 -4.54 48.48
C ALA A 156 28.53 -3.10 48.92
N LEU A 157 27.80 -2.13 48.36
CA LEU A 157 27.75 -0.75 48.85
C LEU A 157 26.61 -0.57 49.86
N PRO A 158 26.64 0.47 50.71
CA PRO A 158 25.52 0.79 51.59
C PRO A 158 24.20 0.89 50.81
N GLU A 159 23.14 0.33 51.37
CA GLU A 159 21.83 0.19 50.71
C GLU A 159 21.29 1.51 50.14
N GLN A 160 21.45 2.61 50.88
CA GLN A 160 21.04 3.95 50.43
C GLN A 160 21.73 4.40 49.14
N ILE A 161 22.99 4.01 48.93
CA ILE A 161 23.76 4.30 47.72
C ILE A 161 23.30 3.37 46.60
N SER A 162 23.12 2.08 46.89
CA SER A 162 22.65 1.08 45.91
C SER A 162 21.26 1.44 45.35
N VAL A 163 20.34 1.93 46.19
CA VAL A 163 19.01 2.40 45.76
C VAL A 163 19.11 3.63 44.85
N LYS A 164 19.99 4.58 45.16
CA LYS A 164 20.21 5.75 44.30
C LYS A 164 20.81 5.38 42.95
N ILE A 165 21.82 4.50 42.95
CA ILE A 165 22.42 3.97 41.73
C ILE A 165 21.35 3.29 40.86
N LYS A 166 20.48 2.45 41.45
CA LYS A 166 19.38 1.81 40.73
C LYS A 166 18.49 2.83 40.02
N ASN A 167 18.02 3.86 40.73
CA ASN A 167 17.11 4.85 40.16
C ASN A 167 17.78 5.68 39.06
N ASP A 168 19.03 6.12 39.28
CA ASP A 168 19.75 6.94 38.31
C ASP A 168 20.11 6.14 37.05
N LEU A 169 20.44 4.85 37.19
CA LEU A 169 20.65 3.94 36.06
C LEU A 169 19.36 3.67 35.28
N LEU A 170 18.22 3.46 35.96
CA LEU A 170 16.93 3.31 35.27
C LEU A 170 16.57 4.55 34.46
N GLU A 171 16.80 5.75 34.99
CA GLU A 171 16.60 6.99 34.23
C GLU A 171 17.57 7.13 33.05
N GLN A 172 18.84 6.72 33.20
CA GLN A 172 19.77 6.69 32.09
C GLN A 172 19.33 5.69 31.00
N LEU A 173 18.93 4.48 31.39
CA LEU A 173 18.42 3.46 30.47
C LEU A 173 17.16 3.93 29.75
N ARG A 174 16.25 4.64 30.43
CA ARG A 174 15.08 5.26 29.81
C ARG A 174 15.50 6.24 28.73
N ARG A 175 16.38 7.20 29.05
CA ARG A 175 16.89 8.19 28.08
C ARG A 175 17.55 7.54 26.87
N ASP A 176 18.45 6.58 27.11
CA ASP A 176 19.20 5.89 26.04
C ASP A 176 18.26 5.05 25.15
N SER A 177 17.28 4.37 25.75
CA SER A 177 16.28 3.59 25.02
C SER A 177 15.38 4.48 24.16
N CYS A 178 14.90 5.61 24.71
CA CYS A 178 14.09 6.57 23.98
C CYS A 178 14.87 7.24 22.83
N ALA A 179 16.14 7.60 23.03
CA ALA A 179 16.98 8.12 21.96
C ALA A 179 17.16 7.11 20.80
N ARG A 180 17.33 5.82 21.12
CA ARG A 180 17.46 4.76 20.12
C ARG A 180 16.15 4.45 19.41
N ALA A 181 15.03 4.49 20.14
CA ALA A 181 13.71 4.41 19.54
C ALA A 181 13.50 5.52 18.50
N ASN A 182 13.94 6.75 18.80
CA ASN A 182 13.86 7.85 17.83
C ASN A 182 14.68 7.58 16.57
N ALA A 183 15.90 7.07 16.72
CA ALA A 183 16.75 6.69 15.59
C ALA A 183 16.12 5.55 14.76
N PHE A 184 15.48 4.59 15.41
CA PHE A 184 14.73 3.52 14.74
C PHE A 184 13.58 4.08 13.90
N PHE A 185 12.74 4.97 14.46
CA PHE A 185 11.63 5.58 13.71
C PHE A 185 12.13 6.49 12.57
N SER A 186 13.25 7.18 12.75
CA SER A 186 13.89 7.93 11.65
C SER A 186 14.29 7.02 10.49
N LYS A 187 14.91 5.86 10.78
CA LYS A 187 15.26 4.86 9.76
C LYS A 187 14.00 4.23 9.13
N LEU A 188 13.00 3.93 9.93
CA LEU A 188 11.72 3.39 9.47
C LEU A 188 11.04 4.34 8.48
N ASN A 189 10.96 5.65 8.81
CA ASN A 189 10.41 6.67 7.92
C ASN A 189 11.13 6.71 6.56
N SER A 190 12.45 6.56 6.55
CA SER A 190 13.22 6.55 5.29
C SER A 190 12.89 5.36 4.38
N GLN A 191 12.58 4.20 4.95
CA GLN A 191 12.16 3.03 4.19
C GLN A 191 10.69 3.12 3.76
N LEU A 192 9.85 3.64 4.64
CA LEU A 192 8.44 3.85 4.39
C LEU A 192 8.19 4.81 3.21
N ASN A 193 9.01 5.85 3.06
CA ASN A 193 8.95 6.72 1.89
C ASN A 193 9.13 5.97 0.55
N ASN A 194 9.73 4.78 0.57
CA ASN A 194 9.93 3.95 -0.62
C ASN A 194 8.95 2.77 -0.70
N PHE A 195 8.03 2.62 0.27
CA PHE A 195 7.09 1.51 0.33
C PHE A 195 6.00 1.62 -0.73
N VAL A 196 5.49 2.83 -0.95
CA VAL A 196 4.52 3.11 -2.03
C VAL A 196 5.10 4.17 -2.95
N GLU A 197 5.17 3.83 -4.23
CA GLU A 197 5.58 4.74 -5.29
C GLU A 197 4.44 4.82 -6.31
N SER A 198 4.02 6.03 -6.67
CA SER A 198 3.03 6.23 -7.74
C SER A 198 3.72 6.40 -9.10
N THR A 199 3.10 5.86 -10.14
CA THR A 199 3.56 6.09 -11.51
C THR A 199 3.03 7.42 -12.05
N ASP A 200 3.73 8.01 -13.01
CA ASP A 200 3.24 9.18 -13.72
C ASP A 200 2.11 8.81 -14.68
N ILE A 201 0.97 9.49 -14.54
CA ILE A 201 -0.27 9.26 -15.29
C ILE A 201 -0.71 10.49 -16.10
N THR A 202 0.14 11.52 -16.20
CA THR A 202 -0.14 12.79 -16.90
C THR A 202 -0.56 12.61 -18.35
N GLN A 203 -0.04 11.58 -19.04
CA GLN A 203 -0.43 11.23 -20.41
C GLN A 203 -1.93 10.89 -20.56
N GLY A 204 -2.60 10.50 -19.47
CA GLY A 204 -4.04 10.26 -19.40
C GLY A 204 -4.89 11.53 -19.24
N GLY A 205 -4.26 12.70 -19.14
CA GLY A 205 -4.94 13.98 -18.87
C GLY A 205 -5.12 14.30 -17.39
N HIS A 206 -4.36 13.63 -16.51
CA HIS A 206 -4.33 13.90 -15.07
C HIS A 206 -3.40 15.09 -14.75
N PRO A 207 -3.75 15.99 -13.81
CA PRO A 207 -3.01 17.24 -13.59
C PRO A 207 -1.59 17.06 -13.01
N SER A 208 -1.24 15.93 -12.37
CA SER A 208 0.13 15.63 -11.87
C SER A 208 0.26 14.19 -11.32
N HIS A 209 1.34 13.92 -10.56
CA HIS A 209 1.57 12.67 -9.80
C HIS A 209 0.35 12.28 -8.94
N ILE A 210 0.06 10.97 -8.86
CA ILE A 210 -1.06 10.45 -8.06
C ILE A 210 -0.83 10.79 -6.58
N ALA A 211 -1.84 11.39 -5.95
CA ALA A 211 -1.85 11.64 -4.52
C ALA A 211 -2.15 10.34 -3.76
N VAL A 212 -1.11 9.67 -3.27
CA VAL A 212 -1.25 8.47 -2.43
C VAL A 212 -1.32 8.88 -0.97
N ASP A 213 -2.41 8.57 -0.26
CA ASP A 213 -2.46 8.57 1.21
C ASP A 213 -2.17 7.18 1.78
N LEU A 214 -1.47 7.15 2.91
CA LEU A 214 -1.15 5.92 3.62
C LEU A 214 -1.73 6.02 5.02
N GLN A 215 -2.59 5.08 5.39
CA GLN A 215 -3.36 5.11 6.63
C GLN A 215 -3.05 3.91 7.51
N LEU A 216 -3.14 4.09 8.82
CA LEU A 216 -3.10 2.99 9.77
C LEU A 216 -4.52 2.70 10.21
N GLN A 217 -4.99 1.50 9.89
CA GLN A 217 -6.35 1.09 10.20
C GLN A 217 -6.35 0.27 11.49
N SER A 218 -7.32 0.57 12.37
CA SER A 218 -7.58 -0.26 13.54
C SER A 218 -7.94 -1.68 13.11
N ALA A 219 -7.32 -2.67 13.73
CA ALA A 219 -7.54 -4.07 13.42
C ALA A 219 -8.99 -4.49 13.69
N SER A 220 -9.67 -5.06 12.68
CA SER A 220 -10.81 -5.94 12.92
C SER A 220 -10.30 -7.36 13.15
N ILE A 221 -11.08 -8.20 13.85
CA ILE A 221 -10.68 -9.58 14.22
C ILE A 221 -10.36 -10.43 12.98
N GLU A 222 -10.98 -10.12 11.83
CA GLU A 222 -10.85 -10.87 10.57
C GLU A 222 -9.78 -10.30 9.61
N ASP A 223 -9.34 -9.05 9.82
CA ASP A 223 -8.56 -8.30 8.82
C ASP A 223 -7.22 -7.74 9.33
N ASP A 224 -6.82 -8.10 10.55
CA ASP A 224 -5.62 -7.60 11.25
C ASP A 224 -4.30 -7.84 10.49
N SER A 225 -4.31 -8.60 9.39
CA SER A 225 -3.09 -9.00 8.68
C SER A 225 -2.98 -8.45 7.26
N ALA A 226 -3.99 -7.74 6.74
CA ALA A 226 -4.01 -7.28 5.37
C ALA A 226 -3.53 -5.82 5.21
N VAL A 227 -3.00 -5.54 4.03
CA VAL A 227 -2.84 -4.21 3.45
C VAL A 227 -4.04 -3.98 2.53
N HIS A 228 -4.79 -2.92 2.79
CA HIS A 228 -5.92 -2.53 1.97
C HIS A 228 -5.47 -1.42 1.05
N VAL A 229 -5.85 -1.48 -0.22
CA VAL A 229 -5.55 -0.43 -1.18
C VAL A 229 -6.83 0.00 -1.83
N GLU A 230 -7.11 1.29 -1.78
CA GLU A 230 -8.27 1.91 -2.38
C GLU A 230 -7.80 2.80 -3.53
N ILE A 231 -8.35 2.60 -4.72
CA ILE A 231 -7.98 3.37 -5.92
C ILE A 231 -9.24 4.03 -6.45
N THR A 232 -9.24 5.36 -6.51
CA THR A 232 -10.41 6.12 -6.95
C THR A 232 -10.71 5.91 -8.43
N GLU A 233 -11.98 6.11 -8.80
CA GLU A 233 -12.45 6.13 -10.18
C GLU A 233 -11.63 7.10 -11.07
N SER A 234 -11.17 8.24 -10.52
CA SER A 234 -10.39 9.23 -11.26
C SER A 234 -9.05 8.68 -11.75
N VAL A 235 -8.33 7.91 -10.92
CA VAL A 235 -7.05 7.29 -11.27
C VAL A 235 -7.25 6.22 -12.34
N ILE A 236 -8.27 5.38 -12.19
CA ILE A 236 -8.61 4.34 -13.17
C ILE A 236 -8.94 4.97 -14.52
N ASN A 237 -9.73 6.05 -14.53
CA ASN A 237 -10.10 6.77 -15.74
C ASN A 237 -8.92 7.48 -16.40
N ALA A 238 -7.97 8.00 -15.63
CA ALA A 238 -6.75 8.57 -16.17
C ALA A 238 -5.86 7.52 -16.85
N GLU A 239 -5.68 6.34 -16.24
CA GLU A 239 -4.98 5.22 -16.89
C GLU A 239 -5.68 4.77 -18.17
N LEU A 240 -7.00 4.58 -18.13
CA LEU A 240 -7.77 4.16 -19.29
C LEU A 240 -7.72 5.21 -20.41
N SER A 241 -7.67 6.50 -20.05
CA SER A 241 -7.54 7.61 -21.01
C SER A 241 -6.22 7.61 -21.78
N LYS A 242 -5.17 6.92 -21.30
CA LYS A 242 -3.93 6.72 -22.08
C LYS A 242 -4.17 5.95 -23.37
N LEU A 243 -5.19 5.08 -23.42
CA LEU A 243 -5.59 4.37 -24.63
C LEU A 243 -6.11 5.33 -25.71
N PHE A 244 -6.70 6.46 -25.31
CA PHE A 244 -7.16 7.50 -26.24
C PHE A 244 -6.03 8.46 -26.65
N SER A 245 -5.17 8.86 -25.71
CA SER A 245 -4.09 9.82 -25.99
C SER A 245 -2.89 9.21 -26.72
N SER A 246 -2.66 7.90 -26.57
CA SER A 246 -1.70 7.19 -27.39
C SER A 246 -2.22 7.11 -28.83
N ALA A 247 -1.56 7.83 -29.75
CA ALA A 247 -1.92 7.92 -31.17
C ALA A 247 -1.96 6.55 -31.92
N ASN A 248 -1.68 5.44 -31.24
CA ASN A 248 -1.46 4.11 -31.78
C ASN A 248 -2.41 3.03 -31.25
N THR A 249 -3.35 3.31 -30.33
CA THR A 249 -4.29 2.25 -29.89
C THR A 249 -5.32 2.00 -30.99
N ARG A 250 -5.00 1.04 -31.86
CA ARG A 250 -5.86 0.56 -32.94
C ARG A 250 -6.08 -0.93 -32.79
N PHE A 251 -7.33 -1.33 -32.81
CA PHE A 251 -7.73 -2.73 -32.89
C PHE A 251 -7.83 -3.10 -34.36
N LEU A 252 -6.87 -3.87 -34.86
CA LEU A 252 -6.90 -4.41 -36.22
C LEU A 252 -7.72 -5.69 -36.22
N TRP A 253 -8.97 -5.61 -36.69
CA TRP A 253 -9.88 -6.75 -36.70
C TRP A 253 -9.51 -7.79 -37.75
N ASN A 254 -8.73 -7.40 -38.76
CA ASN A 254 -8.22 -8.30 -39.80
C ASN A 254 -7.30 -9.40 -39.25
N ASP A 255 -6.65 -9.14 -38.12
CA ASP A 255 -5.78 -10.11 -37.45
C ASP A 255 -6.57 -11.13 -36.63
N VAL A 256 -7.89 -10.97 -36.51
CA VAL A 256 -8.80 -11.89 -35.83
C VAL A 256 -9.28 -12.97 -36.82
N PRO A 257 -8.92 -14.26 -36.64
CA PRO A 257 -9.24 -15.34 -37.58
C PRO A 257 -10.74 -15.50 -37.88
N GLU A 258 -11.59 -15.31 -36.88
CA GLU A 258 -13.04 -15.46 -36.96
C GLU A 258 -13.67 -14.38 -37.85
N ILE A 259 -13.24 -13.13 -37.66
CA ILE A 259 -13.67 -12.00 -38.49
C ILE A 259 -13.19 -12.19 -39.92
N LYS A 260 -11.94 -12.61 -40.10
CA LYS A 260 -11.38 -12.95 -41.41
C LYS A 260 -12.18 -14.05 -42.12
N ALA A 261 -12.74 -15.01 -41.40
CA ALA A 261 -13.61 -16.05 -41.96
C ALA A 261 -15.00 -15.52 -42.38
N LEU A 262 -15.57 -14.58 -41.62
CA LEU A 262 -16.83 -13.92 -42.02
C LEU A 262 -16.68 -13.07 -43.27
N LEU A 263 -15.54 -12.39 -43.39
CA LEU A 263 -15.23 -11.61 -44.59
C LEU A 263 -15.13 -12.50 -45.84
N LYS A 264 -14.64 -13.74 -45.69
CA LYS A 264 -14.56 -14.73 -46.77
C LYS A 264 -15.89 -15.33 -47.20
N ASN A 265 -16.88 -15.44 -46.30
CA ASN A 265 -18.17 -16.09 -46.56
C ASN A 265 -19.21 -15.15 -47.23
N CYS A 266 -18.79 -14.03 -47.78
CA CYS A 266 -19.70 -13.05 -48.34
C CYS A 266 -19.55 -12.96 -49.88
N ASP A 267 -20.54 -13.51 -50.58
CA ASP A 267 -20.53 -13.68 -52.04
C ASP A 267 -20.86 -12.41 -52.85
N SER A 268 -21.17 -11.27 -52.20
CA SER A 268 -21.49 -10.05 -52.94
C SER A 268 -20.23 -9.33 -53.41
N ALA A 269 -20.32 -8.63 -54.56
CA ALA A 269 -19.21 -7.81 -55.08
C ALA A 269 -18.74 -6.74 -54.08
N GLU A 270 -19.58 -6.37 -53.12
CA GLU A 270 -19.23 -5.43 -52.04
C GLU A 270 -18.33 -6.05 -50.97
N CYS A 271 -18.31 -7.37 -50.82
CA CYS A 271 -17.47 -8.06 -49.85
C CYS A 271 -16.07 -8.38 -50.37
N ARG A 272 -15.86 -8.44 -51.69
CA ARG A 272 -14.50 -8.45 -52.26
C ARG A 272 -13.71 -7.18 -51.93
N LEU A 273 -14.39 -6.04 -51.70
CA LEU A 273 -13.76 -4.80 -51.22
C LEU A 273 -13.23 -4.91 -49.77
N LEU A 274 -13.70 -5.88 -49.00
CA LEU A 274 -13.25 -6.17 -47.63
C LEU A 274 -12.04 -7.12 -47.60
N GLU A 275 -11.88 -8.02 -48.59
CA GLU A 275 -10.68 -8.88 -48.68
C GLU A 275 -9.41 -8.07 -48.94
N ASP A 276 -9.53 -6.93 -49.64
CA ASP A 276 -8.44 -6.02 -49.98
C ASP A 276 -8.38 -4.77 -49.06
N GLY A 277 -9.03 -4.78 -47.89
CA GLY A 277 -9.15 -3.61 -47.02
C GLY A 277 -8.87 -3.87 -45.54
N ASP A 278 -8.57 -2.79 -44.80
CA ASP A 278 -8.31 -2.80 -43.35
C ASP A 278 -9.55 -2.41 -42.55
N LEU A 279 -10.05 -3.35 -41.73
CA LEU A 279 -11.05 -3.08 -40.70
C LEU A 279 -10.34 -2.79 -39.37
N ALA A 280 -10.40 -1.54 -38.93
CA ALA A 280 -9.75 -1.10 -37.70
C ALA A 280 -10.70 -0.30 -36.80
N SER A 281 -10.64 -0.53 -35.48
CA SER A 281 -11.27 0.36 -34.50
C SER A 281 -10.23 1.19 -33.78
N SER A 282 -10.58 2.45 -33.50
CA SER A 282 -9.83 3.33 -32.61
C SER A 282 -10.79 4.03 -31.65
N PHE A 283 -10.31 4.56 -30.54
CA PHE A 283 -11.16 5.36 -29.66
C PHE A 283 -11.43 6.74 -30.28
N PHE A 284 -12.70 7.18 -30.34
CA PHE A 284 -13.06 8.53 -30.80
C PHE A 284 -13.34 9.53 -29.67
N ASP A 285 -13.48 9.00 -28.45
CA ASP A 285 -13.63 9.73 -27.21
C ASP A 285 -12.86 8.97 -26.12
N ARG A 286 -12.75 9.53 -24.91
CA ARG A 286 -12.04 8.87 -23.82
C ARG A 286 -12.87 7.69 -23.29
N PRO A 287 -12.29 6.47 -23.22
CA PRO A 287 -12.92 5.38 -22.49
C PRO A 287 -13.01 5.71 -20.99
N SER A 288 -14.05 5.21 -20.33
CA SER A 288 -14.26 5.48 -18.91
C SER A 288 -14.83 4.28 -18.15
N VAL A 289 -14.50 4.21 -16.87
CA VAL A 289 -15.09 3.35 -15.86
C VAL A 289 -15.95 4.21 -14.94
N LYS A 290 -17.09 3.67 -14.54
CA LYS A 290 -17.98 4.24 -13.54
C LYS A 290 -18.34 3.20 -12.50
N ILE A 291 -18.13 3.53 -11.23
CA ILE A 291 -18.56 2.74 -10.09
C ILE A 291 -19.99 3.16 -9.75
N ASN A 292 -20.89 2.20 -9.78
CA ASN A 292 -22.31 2.41 -9.56
C ASN A 292 -22.65 2.30 -8.07
N SER A 293 -23.84 2.78 -7.70
CA SER A 293 -24.33 2.77 -6.31
C SER A 293 -24.60 1.39 -5.70
N ASP A 294 -24.52 0.33 -6.51
CA ASP A 294 -24.73 -1.07 -6.14
C ASP A 294 -23.41 -1.86 -6.04
N ASP A 295 -22.29 -1.15 -5.90
CA ASP A 295 -20.93 -1.72 -5.87
C ASP A 295 -20.57 -2.52 -7.14
N SER A 296 -21.27 -2.26 -8.25
CA SER A 296 -20.87 -2.74 -9.58
C SER A 296 -20.00 -1.70 -10.29
N ALA A 297 -19.13 -2.16 -11.18
CA ALA A 297 -18.36 -1.28 -12.05
C ALA A 297 -18.82 -1.47 -13.50
N SER A 298 -19.01 -0.35 -14.20
CA SER A 298 -19.39 -0.33 -15.62
C SER A 298 -18.31 0.37 -16.43
N VAL A 299 -18.06 -0.11 -17.64
CA VAL A 299 -17.07 0.45 -18.56
C VAL A 299 -17.76 0.91 -19.82
N ARG A 300 -17.41 2.12 -20.26
CA ARG A 300 -17.83 2.73 -21.52
C ARG A 300 -16.62 2.78 -22.45
N LEU A 301 -16.72 2.11 -23.60
CA LEU A 301 -15.69 2.13 -24.65
C LEU A 301 -16.26 2.80 -25.92
N PRO A 302 -15.90 4.06 -26.21
CA PRO A 302 -16.30 4.76 -27.42
C PRO A 302 -15.39 4.41 -28.61
N LEU A 303 -15.85 3.56 -29.51
CA LEU A 303 -15.09 3.01 -30.63
C LEU A 303 -15.54 3.61 -31.97
N SER A 304 -14.56 4.01 -32.79
CA SER A 304 -14.74 4.40 -34.19
C SER A 304 -14.14 3.31 -35.05
N THR A 305 -15.00 2.49 -35.64
CA THR A 305 -14.61 1.42 -36.55
C THR A 305 -14.64 1.94 -37.97
N VAL A 306 -13.54 1.81 -38.68
CA VAL A 306 -13.36 2.27 -40.05
C VAL A 306 -12.95 1.10 -40.91
N LEU A 307 -13.57 0.99 -42.10
CA LEU A 307 -13.07 0.14 -43.17
C LEU A 307 -12.39 1.02 -44.22
N THR A 308 -11.13 0.73 -44.50
CA THR A 308 -10.36 1.37 -45.58
C THR A 308 -9.99 0.35 -46.64
N THR A 309 -10.01 0.72 -47.93
CA THR A 309 -9.41 -0.14 -48.98
C THR A 309 -7.88 -0.12 -48.92
N SER A 310 -7.24 -1.06 -49.61
CA SER A 310 -5.78 -1.10 -49.85
C SER A 310 -5.19 0.19 -50.40
N ASN A 311 -6.00 0.98 -51.13
CA ASN A 311 -5.60 2.30 -51.65
C ASN A 311 -5.83 3.45 -50.64
N GLY A 312 -6.15 3.15 -49.38
CA GLY A 312 -6.36 4.12 -48.31
C GLY A 312 -7.71 4.85 -48.33
N LYS A 313 -8.66 4.41 -49.17
CA LYS A 313 -9.97 5.06 -49.26
C LYS A 313 -10.90 4.53 -48.17
N GLU A 314 -11.39 5.43 -47.31
CA GLU A 314 -12.44 5.11 -46.32
C GLU A 314 -13.75 4.74 -47.04
N LEU A 315 -14.23 3.53 -46.81
CA LEU A 315 -15.48 3.01 -47.36
C LEU A 315 -16.65 3.28 -46.43
N PHE A 316 -16.46 3.09 -45.13
CA PHE A 316 -17.42 3.47 -44.11
C PHE A 316 -16.74 3.72 -42.76
N ARG A 317 -17.48 4.43 -41.92
CA ARG A 317 -17.14 4.62 -40.51
C ARG A 317 -18.38 4.48 -39.63
N ILE A 318 -18.19 3.78 -38.52
CA ILE A 318 -19.19 3.52 -37.49
C ILE A 318 -18.62 4.09 -36.20
N GLN A 319 -19.37 4.97 -35.55
CA GLN A 319 -19.10 5.36 -34.17
C GLN A 319 -20.07 4.59 -33.28
N SER A 320 -19.54 3.75 -32.41
CA SER A 320 -20.28 2.91 -31.48
C SER A 320 -19.78 3.10 -30.06
N GLU A 321 -20.69 3.01 -29.10
CA GLU A 321 -20.39 3.03 -27.68
C GLU A 321 -20.72 1.66 -27.09
N LEU A 322 -19.70 0.98 -26.58
CA LEU A 322 -19.84 -0.32 -25.94
C LEU A 322 -19.97 -0.11 -24.43
N HIS A 323 -21.08 -0.56 -23.86
CA HIS A 323 -21.34 -0.56 -22.44
C HIS A 323 -21.12 -1.96 -21.87
N LEU A 324 -20.19 -2.06 -20.94
CA LEU A 324 -19.74 -3.31 -20.33
C LEU A 324 -19.97 -3.26 -18.82
N ASP A 325 -20.28 -4.40 -18.22
CA ASP A 325 -20.17 -4.61 -16.78
C ASP A 325 -18.83 -5.31 -16.49
N LEU A 326 -18.14 -4.87 -15.44
CA LEU A 326 -16.86 -5.40 -14.99
C LEU A 326 -17.12 -6.44 -13.89
N GLU A 327 -16.75 -7.69 -14.14
CA GLU A 327 -16.94 -8.82 -13.23
C GLU A 327 -15.58 -9.45 -12.87
N ASP A 328 -15.52 -10.15 -11.73
CA ASP A 328 -14.35 -10.92 -11.30
C ASP A 328 -13.02 -10.15 -11.45
N ILE A 329 -12.91 -8.97 -10.85
CA ILE A 329 -11.65 -8.22 -10.86
C ILE A 329 -10.63 -8.97 -10.00
N LEU A 330 -9.63 -9.54 -10.66
CA LEU A 330 -8.56 -10.31 -10.06
C LEU A 330 -7.28 -9.49 -10.04
N VAL A 331 -6.56 -9.61 -8.94
CA VAL A 331 -5.27 -8.97 -8.76
C VAL A 331 -4.21 -10.04 -8.54
N GLU A 332 -3.10 -9.92 -9.23
CA GLU A 332 -1.98 -10.83 -9.11
C GLU A 332 -1.02 -10.37 -8.01
N GLN A 333 -0.20 -11.31 -7.55
CA GLN A 333 0.81 -11.03 -6.54
C GLN A 333 1.77 -9.93 -7.05
N PRO A 334 2.11 -8.91 -6.23
CA PRO A 334 3.05 -7.90 -6.67
C PRO A 334 4.43 -8.49 -7.00
N GLU A 335 4.87 -8.32 -8.25
CA GLU A 335 6.20 -8.71 -8.73
C GLU A 335 7.07 -7.46 -8.85
N GLN A 336 8.20 -7.43 -8.13
CA GLN A 336 9.06 -6.23 -8.04
C GLN A 336 8.32 -4.94 -7.60
N GLY A 337 7.18 -5.12 -6.93
CA GLY A 337 6.29 -4.05 -6.48
C GLY A 337 5.18 -3.67 -7.46
N ALA A 338 5.24 -4.07 -8.73
CA ALA A 338 4.15 -3.85 -9.68
C ALA A 338 2.99 -4.82 -9.42
N ILE A 339 1.76 -4.30 -9.42
CA ILE A 339 0.57 -5.10 -9.19
C ILE A 339 -0.17 -5.28 -10.51
N ALA A 340 -0.21 -6.50 -11.04
CA ALA A 340 -0.99 -6.81 -12.23
C ALA A 340 -2.46 -7.07 -11.88
N TRP A 341 -3.36 -6.72 -12.79
CA TRP A 341 -4.80 -6.94 -12.64
C TRP A 341 -5.41 -7.48 -13.94
N SER A 342 -6.52 -8.20 -13.79
CA SER A 342 -7.36 -8.68 -14.88
C SER A 342 -8.83 -8.64 -14.46
N ALA A 343 -9.74 -8.65 -15.43
CA ALA A 343 -11.18 -8.68 -15.16
C ALA A 343 -11.92 -9.43 -16.27
N LYS A 344 -13.12 -9.89 -15.94
CA LYS A 344 -14.11 -10.34 -16.93
C LYS A 344 -14.98 -9.16 -17.35
N PHE A 345 -15.21 -9.06 -18.64
CA PHE A 345 -16.10 -8.04 -19.20
C PHE A 345 -17.38 -8.71 -19.66
N ARG A 346 -18.54 -8.11 -19.37
CA ARG A 346 -19.82 -8.56 -19.89
C ARG A 346 -20.46 -7.47 -20.72
N VAL A 347 -20.81 -7.76 -21.98
CA VAL A 347 -21.43 -6.80 -22.89
C VAL A 347 -22.90 -6.60 -22.52
N LYS A 348 -23.19 -5.45 -21.91
CA LYS A 348 -24.56 -5.03 -21.58
C LYS A 348 -25.28 -4.50 -22.81
N LYS A 349 -24.63 -3.58 -23.53
CA LYS A 349 -25.23 -2.89 -24.68
C LYS A 349 -24.18 -2.40 -25.67
N VAL A 350 -24.55 -2.37 -26.94
CA VAL A 350 -23.80 -1.72 -28.03
C VAL A 350 -24.70 -0.65 -28.61
N ASP A 351 -24.28 0.61 -28.54
CA ASP A 351 -25.03 1.75 -29.08
C ASP A 351 -24.32 2.32 -30.30
N ILE A 352 -25.01 2.38 -31.44
CA ILE A 352 -24.45 2.99 -32.66
C ILE A 352 -24.89 4.44 -32.72
N GLN A 353 -23.92 5.33 -32.60
CA GLN A 353 -24.17 6.78 -32.56
C GLN A 353 -24.21 7.38 -33.96
N LYS A 354 -23.31 6.94 -34.85
CA LYS A 354 -23.20 7.52 -36.20
C LYS A 354 -22.68 6.50 -37.20
N THR A 355 -23.26 6.53 -38.39
CA THR A 355 -22.80 5.76 -39.54
C THR A 355 -22.66 6.67 -40.75
N THR A 356 -21.48 6.70 -41.36
CA THR A 356 -21.27 7.29 -42.68
C THR A 356 -21.10 6.16 -43.69
N SER A 357 -22.16 5.85 -44.43
CA SER A 357 -22.17 4.74 -45.40
C SER A 357 -22.99 5.04 -46.65
N SER A 358 -22.67 4.36 -47.77
CA SER A 358 -23.50 4.28 -48.96
C SER A 358 -24.65 3.27 -48.77
N ARG A 359 -25.72 3.35 -49.57
CA ARG A 359 -26.91 2.46 -49.47
C ARG A 359 -26.60 0.96 -49.50
N SER A 360 -25.55 0.52 -50.21
CA SER A 360 -25.15 -0.89 -50.28
C SER A 360 -24.53 -1.40 -48.98
N ILE A 361 -23.86 -0.53 -48.23
CA ILE A 361 -23.15 -0.87 -46.99
C ILE A 361 -24.12 -1.02 -45.80
N GLN A 362 -25.31 -0.42 -45.87
CA GLN A 362 -26.34 -0.54 -44.81
C GLN A 362 -26.78 -2.00 -44.55
N LYS A 363 -26.81 -2.86 -45.57
CA LYS A 363 -27.13 -4.29 -45.39
C LYS A 363 -26.00 -5.06 -44.70
N PHE A 364 -24.75 -4.70 -44.99
CA PHE A 364 -23.59 -5.26 -44.34
C PHE A 364 -23.51 -4.82 -42.88
N MET A 365 -23.82 -3.56 -42.60
CA MET A 365 -23.92 -3.00 -41.24
C MET A 365 -24.87 -3.80 -40.35
N ALA A 366 -26.10 -4.06 -40.82
CA ALA A 366 -27.05 -4.87 -40.08
C ALA A 366 -26.54 -6.31 -39.80
N LYS A 367 -25.77 -6.89 -40.73
CA LYS A 367 -25.12 -8.19 -40.51
C LYS A 367 -23.99 -8.11 -39.49
N LEU A 368 -23.16 -7.06 -39.54
CA LEU A 368 -22.08 -6.84 -38.58
C LEU A 368 -22.65 -6.63 -37.17
N GLU A 369 -23.73 -5.86 -37.04
CA GLU A 369 -24.47 -5.66 -35.79
C GLU A 369 -25.03 -6.98 -35.25
N SER A 370 -25.71 -7.77 -36.09
CA SER A 370 -26.20 -9.11 -35.71
C SER A 370 -25.04 -9.99 -35.28
N TRP A 371 -23.92 -9.95 -36.01
CA TRP A 371 -22.74 -10.75 -35.70
C TRP A 371 -22.11 -10.38 -34.35
N ILE A 372 -21.91 -9.09 -34.07
CA ILE A 372 -21.44 -8.59 -32.77
C ILE A 372 -22.41 -9.03 -31.67
N GLY A 373 -23.72 -8.97 -31.92
CA GLY A 373 -24.75 -9.44 -31.00
C GLY A 373 -24.69 -10.95 -30.72
N GLU A 374 -24.42 -11.77 -31.75
CA GLU A 374 -24.30 -13.24 -31.67
C GLU A 374 -22.96 -13.68 -31.06
N ASN A 375 -21.91 -12.87 -31.20
CA ASN A 375 -20.53 -13.19 -30.81
C ASN A 375 -20.06 -12.34 -29.61
N LYS A 376 -20.99 -11.93 -28.75
CA LYS A 376 -20.66 -11.17 -27.53
C LYS A 376 -19.58 -11.84 -26.70
N SER A 377 -19.68 -13.16 -26.48
CA SER A 377 -18.70 -13.93 -25.70
C SER A 377 -17.29 -13.86 -26.29
N PHE A 378 -17.16 -13.78 -27.61
CA PHE A 378 -15.87 -13.60 -28.27
C PHE A 378 -15.28 -12.21 -27.95
N ILE A 379 -16.08 -11.15 -28.04
CA ILE A 379 -15.67 -9.77 -27.71
C ILE A 379 -15.27 -9.68 -26.23
N GLU A 380 -16.08 -10.27 -25.35
CA GLU A 380 -15.80 -10.35 -23.91
C GLU A 380 -14.45 -11.02 -23.63
N ASN A 381 -14.17 -12.16 -24.25
CA ASN A 381 -12.90 -12.87 -24.11
C ASN A 381 -11.70 -12.05 -24.64
N LEU A 382 -11.89 -11.37 -25.78
CA LEU A 382 -10.85 -10.52 -26.37
C LEU A 382 -10.54 -9.34 -25.44
N LEU A 383 -11.57 -8.68 -24.90
CA LEU A 383 -11.39 -7.60 -23.93
C LEU A 383 -10.70 -8.11 -22.66
N SER A 384 -11.09 -9.26 -22.11
CA SER A 384 -10.40 -9.85 -20.95
C SER A 384 -8.93 -10.17 -21.21
N PHE A 385 -8.57 -10.53 -22.44
CA PHE A 385 -7.19 -10.84 -22.79
C PHE A 385 -6.31 -9.59 -22.98
N TYR A 386 -6.87 -8.53 -23.58
CA TYR A 386 -6.12 -7.33 -23.95
C TYR A 386 -6.26 -6.17 -22.95
N LEU A 387 -7.40 -6.03 -22.27
CA LEU A 387 -7.63 -5.03 -21.21
C LEU A 387 -7.24 -5.61 -19.83
N ARG A 388 -5.96 -5.89 -19.71
CA ARG A 388 -5.26 -6.21 -18.47
C ARG A 388 -4.02 -5.33 -18.37
N GLY A 389 -3.51 -5.13 -17.17
CA GLY A 389 -2.35 -4.26 -17.01
C GLY A 389 -1.83 -4.21 -15.59
N ASN A 390 -0.94 -3.25 -15.36
CA ASN A 390 -0.43 -2.96 -14.04
C ASN A 390 -1.20 -1.79 -13.44
N LEU A 391 -1.46 -1.84 -12.14
CA LEU A 391 -1.98 -0.69 -11.40
C LEU A 391 -0.93 0.43 -11.40
N PRO A 392 -1.34 1.70 -11.39
CA PRO A 392 -0.43 2.85 -11.45
C PRO A 392 0.26 3.16 -10.11
N ILE A 393 0.44 2.12 -9.29
CA ILE A 393 1.04 2.15 -7.98
C ILE A 393 1.99 0.95 -7.84
N GLN A 394 3.09 1.17 -7.15
CA GLN A 394 4.04 0.12 -6.79
C GLN A 394 4.08 -0.05 -5.28
N LEU A 395 3.88 -1.28 -4.82
CA LEU A 395 4.01 -1.65 -3.42
C LEU A 395 5.33 -2.41 -3.21
N ARG A 396 6.38 -1.67 -2.91
CA ARG A 396 7.70 -2.24 -2.68
C ARG A 396 7.80 -2.76 -1.26
N SER A 397 7.55 -4.05 -1.10
CA SER A 397 7.73 -4.74 0.16
C SER A 397 9.06 -5.50 0.19
N PRO A 398 9.80 -5.52 1.32
CA PRO A 398 10.92 -6.42 1.52
C PRO A 398 10.48 -7.89 1.70
N ILE A 399 9.19 -8.20 1.61
CA ILE A 399 8.58 -9.51 1.86
C ILE A 399 7.70 -9.93 0.68
N THR A 400 7.69 -11.23 0.39
CA THR A 400 6.81 -11.85 -0.60
C THR A 400 5.33 -11.75 -0.19
N TRP A 401 4.47 -11.35 -1.13
CA TRP A 401 3.02 -11.30 -0.95
C TRP A 401 2.39 -12.69 -1.11
N SER A 402 1.14 -12.90 -0.68
CA SER A 402 0.43 -14.19 -0.81
C SER A 402 -0.68 -14.19 -1.86
N HIS A 403 -1.12 -15.39 -2.26
CA HIS A 403 -1.79 -15.71 -3.53
C HIS A 403 -3.29 -15.36 -3.67
N ARG A 404 -3.97 -14.79 -2.66
CA ARG A 404 -5.41 -14.52 -2.77
C ARG A 404 -5.70 -13.04 -2.59
N LEU A 405 -5.92 -12.38 -3.72
CA LEU A 405 -6.21 -10.96 -3.82
C LEU A 405 -7.51 -10.82 -4.59
N HIS A 406 -8.50 -10.21 -3.96
CA HIS A 406 -9.76 -9.85 -4.62
C HIS A 406 -9.88 -8.34 -4.61
N ALA A 407 -10.25 -7.80 -5.76
CA ALA A 407 -10.65 -6.42 -5.91
C ALA A 407 -12.17 -6.33 -5.90
N ARG A 408 -12.73 -5.35 -5.21
CA ARG A 408 -14.16 -5.08 -5.24
C ARG A 408 -14.41 -3.58 -5.43
N PRO A 409 -15.34 -3.19 -6.31
CA PRO A 409 -15.81 -1.82 -6.34
C PRO A 409 -16.49 -1.47 -5.01
N ASP A 410 -16.37 -0.21 -4.62
CA ASP A 410 -17.03 0.36 -3.45
C ASP A 410 -17.62 1.71 -3.83
N SER A 411 -18.95 1.75 -3.81
CA SER A 411 -19.75 2.93 -4.16
C SER A 411 -19.66 4.04 -3.13
N SER A 412 -19.35 3.73 -1.86
CA SER A 412 -19.31 4.72 -0.78
C SER A 412 -18.14 5.70 -0.93
N SER A 413 -17.08 5.26 -1.59
CA SER A 413 -15.86 6.02 -1.86
C SER A 413 -15.59 6.24 -3.35
N SER A 414 -16.44 5.71 -4.24
CA SER A 414 -16.22 5.68 -5.69
C SER A 414 -14.84 5.14 -6.05
N SER A 415 -14.50 3.98 -5.49
CA SER A 415 -13.16 3.38 -5.61
C SER A 415 -13.18 1.87 -5.80
N VAL A 416 -12.06 1.30 -6.22
CA VAL A 416 -11.82 -0.15 -6.19
C VAL A 416 -10.95 -0.46 -4.98
N ARG A 417 -11.48 -1.28 -4.06
CA ARG A 417 -10.75 -1.77 -2.89
C ARG A 417 -10.08 -3.10 -3.18
N LEU A 418 -8.81 -3.19 -2.81
CA LEU A 418 -7.95 -4.35 -2.92
C LEU A 418 -7.55 -4.80 -1.53
N GLN A 419 -7.61 -6.10 -1.27
CA GLN A 419 -7.11 -6.69 -0.03
C GLN A 419 -5.88 -7.53 -0.32
N LEU A 420 -4.74 -7.13 0.24
CA LEU A 420 -3.44 -7.76 0.05
C LEU A 420 -2.93 -8.39 1.34
N HIS A 421 -2.76 -9.70 1.34
CA HIS A 421 -2.17 -10.41 2.48
C HIS A 421 -0.66 -10.63 2.24
N PRO A 422 0.23 -10.09 3.08
CA PRO A 422 1.64 -10.47 3.05
C PRO A 422 1.79 -11.95 3.44
N HIS A 423 2.75 -12.67 2.86
CA HIS A 423 2.91 -14.10 3.13
C HIS A 423 3.45 -14.35 4.54
N PHE A 424 2.70 -15.09 5.37
CA PHE A 424 2.98 -15.29 6.80
C PHE A 424 3.81 -16.54 7.15
N SER A 425 4.35 -17.25 6.17
CA SER A 425 5.08 -18.50 6.46
C SER A 425 6.48 -18.21 7.02
N PRO A 426 6.94 -18.91 8.06
CA PRO A 426 8.38 -19.03 8.29
C PRO A 426 8.96 -19.66 7.01
N SER A 427 10.09 -19.12 6.54
CA SER A 427 10.87 -19.78 5.50
C SER A 427 11.09 -21.23 5.94
N LEU A 428 10.40 -22.17 5.29
CA LEU A 428 10.76 -23.57 5.34
C LEU A 428 12.16 -23.62 4.74
N LEU A 429 13.13 -23.85 5.61
CA LEU A 429 14.47 -24.25 5.24
C LEU A 429 14.32 -25.45 4.29
N VAL A 430 14.70 -25.24 3.03
CA VAL A 430 15.16 -26.30 2.14
C VAL A 430 16.68 -26.31 2.23
#